data_AF-A0A4R8DP12-F1
#
_entry.id   AF-A0A4R8DP12-F1
#
_cell.length_a   1.000
_cell.length_b   1.000
_cell.length_c   1.000
_cell.angle_alpha   90.00
_cell.angle_beta   90.00
_cell.angle_gamma   90.00
#
_symmetry.space_group_name_H-M   'P 1'
#
loop_
_entity.id
_entity.type
_entity.pdbx_description
1 polymer ?
#
loop_
_entity_poly.entity_id
_entity_poly.type
_entity_poly.pdbx_seq_one_letter_code
_entity_poly.pdbx_strand_id
1 'polypeptide(L)'
;MPSKPAGTLYRGREGMWSWVAHRITGVGIFFFLLVHVLDTALVRVSPEAYNEVIGTYKNPIVGLLEVGLVAAILFHAFNGVRLILVDFWAKGPRYQRQLMIGVGVLWVVLFVPFVIRHLSHVFGG
;
A
#
# COMPACT_ATOMS: atom_id res chain seq x y z
N MET A 1 29.39 -8.52 35.81
CA MET A 1 28.38 -7.62 35.21
C MET A 1 27.23 -8.48 34.72
N PRO A 2 25.98 -8.31 35.21
CA PRO A 2 24.85 -9.00 34.60
C PRO A 2 24.70 -8.52 33.16
N SER A 3 24.68 -9.45 32.19
CA SER A 3 24.36 -9.11 30.81
C SER A 3 22.91 -8.64 30.76
N LYS A 4 22.67 -7.48 30.15
CA LYS A 4 21.28 -7.04 29.89
C LYS A 4 20.62 -8.14 29.03
N PRO A 5 19.40 -8.59 29.37
CA PRO A 5 18.68 -9.54 28.53
C PRO A 5 18.62 -8.97 27.11
N ALA A 6 18.93 -9.78 26.11
CA ALA A 6 18.67 -9.39 24.73
C ALA A 6 17.17 -9.06 24.61
N GLY A 7 16.84 -7.85 24.14
CA GLY A 7 15.45 -7.40 24.07
C GLY A 7 14.62 -8.34 23.21
N THR A 8 13.44 -8.73 23.69
CA THR A 8 12.48 -9.52 22.90
C THR A 8 11.60 -8.58 22.08
N LEU A 9 11.09 -9.05 20.94
CA LEU A 9 10.15 -8.25 20.12
C LEU A 9 8.86 -8.01 20.91
N TYR A 10 8.45 -6.74 21.04
CA TYR A 10 7.16 -6.41 21.63
C TYR A 10 6.03 -6.93 20.72
N ARG A 11 5.19 -7.83 21.24
CA ARG A 11 4.14 -8.52 20.44
C ARG A 11 3.08 -7.55 19.90
N GLY A 12 2.87 -6.42 20.58
CA GLY A 12 1.90 -5.41 20.19
C GLY A 12 0.45 -5.93 20.14
N ARG A 13 -0.44 -5.05 19.67
CA ARG A 13 -1.82 -5.38 19.26
C ARG A 13 -2.04 -4.91 17.83
N GLU A 14 -3.20 -5.20 17.27
CA GLU A 14 -3.59 -4.83 15.90
C GLU A 14 -3.31 -3.35 15.56
N GLY A 15 -3.48 -2.44 16.52
CA GLY A 15 -3.19 -1.02 16.34
C GLY A 15 -1.71 -0.71 16.08
N MET A 16 -0.78 -1.40 16.75
CA MET A 16 0.66 -1.21 16.55
C MET A 16 1.07 -1.69 15.16
N TRP A 17 0.63 -2.88 14.76
CA TRP A 17 0.95 -3.43 13.43
C TRP A 17 0.31 -2.62 12.30
N SER A 18 -0.92 -2.14 12.52
CA SER A 18 -1.59 -1.20 11.60
C SER A 18 -0.78 0.10 11.44
N TRP A 19 -0.23 0.64 12.52
CA TRP A 19 0.65 1.82 12.46
C TRP A 19 1.95 1.55 11.68
N VAL A 20 2.63 0.42 11.93
CA VAL A 20 3.85 0.03 11.20
C VAL A 20 3.54 -0.06 9.71
N ALA A 21 2.50 -0.82 9.35
CA ALA A 21 2.07 -1.01 7.96
C ALA A 21 1.72 0.33 7.29
N HIS A 22 1.06 1.25 8.01
CA HIS A 22 0.67 2.54 7.44
C HIS A 22 1.88 3.39 7.07
N ARG A 23 2.93 3.37 7.90
CA ARG A 23 4.18 4.06 7.61
C ARG A 23 4.94 3.44 6.45
N ILE A 24 5.10 2.12 6.45
CA ILE A 24 5.81 1.41 5.37
C ILE A 24 5.12 1.66 4.02
N THR A 25 3.80 1.52 3.98
CA THR A 25 3.02 1.78 2.75
C THR A 25 3.12 3.24 2.32
N GLY A 26 3.06 4.21 3.24
CA GLY A 26 3.19 5.63 2.91
C GLY A 26 4.55 5.98 2.32
N VAL A 27 5.63 5.48 2.91
CA VAL A 27 7.01 5.68 2.40
C VAL A 27 7.18 5.00 1.04
N GLY A 28 6.67 3.78 0.86
CA GLY A 28 6.71 3.08 -0.41
C GLY A 28 5.97 3.83 -1.52
N ILE A 29 4.76 4.31 -1.24
CA ILE A 29 3.96 5.12 -2.18
C ILE A 29 4.67 6.43 -2.51
N PHE A 30 5.30 7.09 -1.53
CA PHE A 30 6.06 8.31 -1.78
C PHE A 30 7.20 8.10 -2.79
N PHE A 31 8.01 7.05 -2.62
CA PHE A 31 9.08 6.75 -3.58
C PHE A 31 8.56 6.30 -4.94
N PHE A 32 7.46 5.52 -4.97
CA PHE A 32 6.76 5.21 -6.21
C PHE A 32 6.35 6.50 -6.93
N LEU A 33 5.71 7.45 -6.25
CA LEU A 33 5.26 8.70 -6.84
C LEU A 33 6.42 9.56 -7.36
N LEU A 34 7.58 9.55 -6.70
CA LEU A 34 8.76 10.26 -7.19
C LEU A 34 9.21 9.74 -8.55
N VAL A 35 9.35 8.42 -8.70
CA VAL A 35 9.73 7.80 -9.99
C VAL A 35 8.61 7.97 -11.02
N HIS A 36 7.36 7.74 -10.61
CA HIS A 36 6.18 7.79 -11.46
C HIS A 36 5.93 9.17 -12.07
N VAL A 37 6.12 10.24 -11.29
CA VAL A 37 5.95 11.60 -11.84
C VAL A 37 7.04 11.91 -12.86
N LEU A 38 8.28 11.45 -12.62
CA LEU A 38 9.39 11.65 -13.55
C LEU A 38 9.20 10.88 -14.85
N ASP A 39 8.80 9.61 -14.78
CA ASP A 39 8.54 8.81 -15.99
C ASP A 39 7.38 9.37 -16.82
N THR A 40 6.31 9.81 -16.15
CA THR A 40 5.11 10.32 -16.82
C THR A 40 5.39 11.69 -17.43
N ALA A 41 6.28 12.49 -16.85
CA ALA A 41 6.72 13.76 -17.43
C ALA A 41 7.38 13.61 -18.81
N LEU A 42 7.93 12.43 -19.16
CA LEU A 42 8.50 12.17 -20.48
C LEU A 42 7.48 12.31 -21.62
N VAL A 43 6.17 12.20 -21.33
CA VAL A 43 5.10 12.49 -22.30
C VAL A 43 5.20 13.90 -22.88
N ARG A 44 5.85 14.83 -22.18
CA ARG A 44 6.10 16.21 -22.61
C ARG A 44 7.42 16.40 -23.36
N VAL A 45 8.26 15.37 -23.43
CA VAL A 45 9.59 15.43 -24.06
C VAL A 45 9.57 14.75 -25.42
N SER A 46 9.22 13.48 -25.48
CA SER A 46 9.15 12.70 -26.72
C SER A 46 8.21 11.50 -26.53
N PRO A 47 7.27 11.26 -27.47
CA PRO A 47 6.45 10.04 -27.46
C PRO A 47 7.29 8.76 -27.46
N GLU A 48 8.41 8.75 -28.20
CA GLU A 48 9.32 7.61 -28.29
C GLU A 48 9.98 7.30 -26.95
N ALA A 49 10.51 8.32 -26.27
CA ALA A 49 11.13 8.17 -24.95
C ALA A 49 10.14 7.66 -23.90
N TYR A 50 8.90 8.18 -23.91
CA TYR A 50 7.84 7.69 -23.03
C TYR A 50 7.50 6.23 -23.33
N ASN A 51 7.32 5.88 -24.60
CA ASN A 51 6.97 4.51 -25.01
C ASN A 51 8.08 3.51 -24.67
N GLU A 52 9.35 3.89 -24.78
CA GLU A 52 10.49 3.05 -24.40
C GLU A 52 10.45 2.74 -22.90
N VAL A 53 10.34 3.77 -22.04
CA VAL A 53 10.29 3.60 -20.59
C VAL A 53 9.09 2.76 -20.15
N ILE A 54 7.89 3.09 -20.63
CA ILE A 54 6.68 2.32 -20.31
C ILE A 54 6.75 0.90 -20.88
N GLY A 55 7.41 0.70 -22.03
CA GLY A 55 7.69 -0.62 -22.58
C GLY A 55 8.46 -1.52 -21.60
N THR A 56 9.42 -0.97 -20.85
CA THR A 56 10.17 -1.74 -19.83
C THR A 56 9.31 -2.22 -18.67
N TYR A 57 8.19 -1.54 -18.38
CA TYR A 57 7.27 -1.89 -17.30
C TYR A 57 6.31 -3.01 -17.67
N LYS A 58 6.18 -3.35 -18.96
CA LYS A 58 5.25 -4.38 -19.42
C LYS A 58 5.86 -5.78 -19.30
N ASN A 59 6.07 -6.23 -18.07
CA ASN A 59 6.56 -7.58 -17.80
C ASN A 59 5.95 -8.16 -16.51
N PRO A 60 5.97 -9.49 -16.33
CA PRO A 60 5.33 -10.12 -15.17
C PRO A 60 5.89 -9.70 -13.80
N ILE A 61 7.16 -9.33 -13.70
CA ILE A 61 7.76 -8.88 -12.44
C ILE A 61 7.12 -7.55 -12.03
N VAL A 62 7.03 -6.60 -12.95
CA VAL A 62 6.37 -5.33 -12.71
C VAL A 62 4.88 -5.52 -12.50
N GLY A 63 4.23 -6.44 -13.22
CA GLY A 63 2.84 -6.82 -12.95
C GLY A 63 2.60 -7.29 -11.51
N LEU A 64 3.53 -8.05 -10.92
CA LEU A 64 3.48 -8.43 -9.50
C LEU A 64 3.76 -7.25 -8.57
N LEU A 65 4.67 -6.34 -8.94
CA LEU A 65 4.93 -5.12 -8.19
C LEU A 65 3.71 -4.20 -8.18
N GLU A 66 2.96 -4.10 -9.28
CA GLU A 66 1.69 -3.37 -9.37
C GLU A 66 0.64 -3.95 -8.40
N VAL A 67 0.58 -5.28 -8.26
CA VAL A 67 -0.25 -5.91 -7.21
C VAL A 67 0.15 -5.45 -5.82
N GLY A 68 1.45 -5.46 -5.51
CA GLY A 68 1.98 -4.96 -4.24
C GLY A 68 1.68 -3.48 -4.01
N LEU A 69 1.79 -2.66 -5.05
CA LEU A 69 1.49 -1.24 -5.01
C LEU A 69 0.00 -0.98 -4.71
N VAL A 70 -0.91 -1.68 -5.40
CA VAL A 70 -2.36 -1.54 -5.14
C VAL A 70 -2.73 -2.02 -3.75
N ALA A 71 -2.13 -3.12 -3.28
CA ALA A 71 -2.27 -3.57 -1.89
C ALA A 71 -1.89 -2.46 -0.89
N ALA A 72 -0.75 -1.81 -1.12
CA ALA A 72 -0.23 -0.72 -0.29
C ALA A 72 -1.16 0.50 -0.32
N ILE A 73 -1.59 0.95 -1.50
CA ILE A 73 -2.46 2.12 -1.68
C ILE A 73 -3.80 1.91 -0.99
N LEU A 74 -4.47 0.78 -1.21
CA LEU A 74 -5.77 0.49 -0.59
C LEU A 74 -5.66 0.49 0.93
N PHE A 75 -4.64 -0.18 1.47
CA PHE A 75 -4.44 -0.21 2.92
C PHE A 75 -4.14 1.18 3.46
N HIS A 76 -3.22 1.92 2.83
CA HIS A 76 -2.82 3.24 3.27
C HIS A 76 -3.99 4.22 3.31
N ALA A 77 -4.79 4.25 2.24
CA ALA A 77 -5.95 5.12 2.12
C ALA A 77 -7.02 4.81 3.18
N PHE A 78 -7.48 3.56 3.27
CA PHE A 78 -8.54 3.20 4.22
C PHE A 78 -8.07 3.28 5.67
N ASN A 79 -6.83 2.88 5.96
CA ASN A 79 -6.29 3.03 7.30
C ASN A 79 -6.10 4.51 7.67
N GLY A 80 -5.74 5.37 6.72
CA GLY A 80 -5.71 6.83 6.92
C GLY A 80 -7.07 7.39 7.28
N VAL A 81 -8.14 6.97 6.58
CA VAL A 81 -9.53 7.34 6.93
C VAL A 81 -9.90 6.83 8.32
N ARG A 82 -9.52 5.60 8.68
CA ARG A 82 -9.70 5.08 10.05
C ARG A 82 -9.01 5.99 11.08
N LEU A 83 -7.78 6.43 10.84
CA LEU A 83 -7.05 7.31 11.75
C LEU A 83 -7.77 8.66 11.91
N ILE A 84 -8.18 9.28 10.80
CA ILE A 84 -9.00 10.50 10.81
C ILE A 84 -10.27 10.31 11.64
N LEU A 85 -10.98 9.19 11.48
CA LEU A 85 -12.17 8.89 12.27
C LEU A 85 -11.83 8.69 13.75
N VAL A 86 -10.72 8.03 14.09
CA VAL A 86 -10.30 7.86 15.48
C VAL A 86 -9.99 9.21 16.14
N ASP A 87 -9.38 10.14 15.41
CA ASP A 87 -8.93 11.43 15.95
C ASP A 87 -10.06 12.46 16.03
N PHE A 88 -10.95 12.50 15.02
CA PHE A 88 -11.94 13.57 14.89
C PHE A 88 -13.38 13.18 15.25
N TRP A 89 -13.69 11.88 15.36
CA TRP A 89 -15.01 11.44 15.82
C TRP A 89 -14.97 11.18 17.32
N ALA A 90 -15.87 11.81 18.09
CA ALA A 90 -15.93 11.67 19.55
C ALA A 90 -16.03 10.20 20.05
N LYS A 91 -16.56 9.28 19.24
CA LYS A 91 -16.63 7.84 19.56
C LYS A 91 -15.57 7.00 18.86
N GLY A 92 -14.69 7.61 18.07
CA GLY A 92 -13.65 6.96 17.27
C GLY A 92 -12.79 5.97 18.06
N PRO A 93 -12.18 6.37 19.20
CA PRO A 93 -11.37 5.46 20.00
C PRO A 93 -12.16 4.26 20.55
N ARG A 94 -13.45 4.44 20.86
CA ARG A 94 -14.35 3.36 21.32
C ARG A 94 -14.58 2.30 20.23
N TYR A 95 -14.61 2.72 18.97
CA TYR A 95 -14.88 1.84 17.82
C TYR A 95 -13.62 1.44 17.04
N GLN A 96 -12.42 1.64 17.59
CA GLN A 96 -11.16 1.42 16.86
C GLN A 96 -11.03 0.01 16.25
N ARG A 97 -11.59 -1.01 16.91
CA ARG A 97 -11.54 -2.41 16.47
C ARG A 97 -12.50 -2.66 15.32
N GLN A 98 -13.71 -2.11 15.40
CA GLN A 98 -14.71 -2.18 14.33
C GLN A 98 -14.23 -1.43 13.10
N LEU A 99 -13.62 -0.25 13.28
CA LEU A 99 -12.99 0.50 12.20
C LEU A 99 -11.85 -0.31 11.55
N MET A 100 -11.01 -0.98 12.35
CA MET A 100 -9.94 -1.85 11.82
C MET A 100 -10.50 -3.04 11.02
N ILE A 101 -11.57 -3.68 11.50
CA ILE A 101 -12.25 -4.75 10.75
C ILE A 101 -12.83 -4.19 9.44
N GLY A 102 -13.46 -3.01 9.49
CA GLY A 102 -13.99 -2.33 8.30
C GLY A 102 -12.91 -2.06 7.25
N VAL A 103 -11.74 -1.57 7.67
CA VAL A 103 -10.58 -1.41 6.77
C VAL A 103 -10.20 -2.75 6.12
N GLY A 104 -10.11 -3.82 6.90
CA GLY A 104 -9.78 -5.15 6.39
C GLY A 104 -10.81 -5.68 5.38
N VAL A 105 -12.10 -5.53 5.67
CA VAL A 105 -13.19 -5.95 4.78
C VAL A 105 -13.15 -5.16 3.46
N LEU A 106 -13.07 -3.83 3.53
CA LEU A 106 -12.99 -2.97 2.33
C LEU A 106 -11.75 -3.31 1.49
N TRP A 107 -10.62 -3.52 2.16
CA TRP A 107 -9.38 -3.92 1.49
C TRP A 107 -9.57 -5.24 0.75
N VAL A 108 -10.08 -6.30 1.40
CA VAL A 108 -10.27 -7.62 0.76
C VAL A 108 -11.27 -7.54 -0.40
N VAL A 109 -12.41 -6.88 -0.19
CA VAL A 109 -13.49 -6.78 -1.19
C VAL A 109 -13.02 -6.09 -2.46
N LEU A 110 -12.14 -5.09 -2.36
CA LEU A 110 -11.63 -4.36 -3.53
C LEU A 110 -10.36 -5.00 -4.10
N PHE A 111 -9.48 -5.51 -3.24
CA PHE A 111 -8.20 -6.06 -3.65
C PHE A 111 -8.34 -7.41 -4.35
N VAL A 112 -9.19 -8.32 -3.86
CA VAL A 112 -9.30 -9.67 -4.44
C VAL A 112 -9.79 -9.63 -5.90
N PRO A 113 -10.88 -8.93 -6.25
CA PRO A 113 -11.30 -8.80 -7.64
C PRO A 113 -10.23 -8.14 -8.52
N PHE A 114 -9.54 -7.11 -7.99
CA PHE A 114 -8.43 -6.47 -8.69
C PHE A 114 -7.32 -7.49 -9.00
N VAL A 115 -6.85 -8.27 -8.02
CA VAL A 115 -5.78 -9.25 -8.22
C VAL A 115 -6.17 -10.30 -9.26
N ILE A 116 -7.38 -10.84 -9.18
CA ILE A 116 -7.87 -11.82 -10.15
C ILE A 116 -7.82 -11.23 -11.56
N ARG A 117 -8.37 -10.02 -11.73
CA ARG A 117 -8.42 -9.35 -13.03
C ARG A 117 -7.03 -8.99 -13.53
N HIS A 118 -6.19 -8.42 -12.68
CA HIS A 118 -4.86 -7.95 -13.02
C HIS A 118 -3.96 -9.12 -13.42
N LEU A 119 -3.91 -10.18 -12.61
CA LEU A 119 -3.09 -11.34 -12.91
C LEU A 119 -3.59 -12.12 -14.14
N SER A 120 -4.90 -12.09 -14.42
CA SER A 120 -5.42 -12.63 -15.69
C SER A 120 -4.88 -11.90 -16.92
N HIS A 121 -4.63 -10.59 -16.82
CA HIS A 121 -4.01 -9.82 -17.90
C HIS A 121 -2.50 -10.02 -17.96
N VAL A 122 -1.82 -10.06 -16.81
CA VAL A 122 -0.36 -10.21 -16.73
C VAL A 122 0.10 -11.57 -17.26
N PHE A 123 -0.70 -12.63 -17.04
CA PHE A 123 -0.33 -14.01 -17.42
C PHE A 123 -1.21 -14.64 -18.50
N GLY A 124 -2.34 -14.04 -18.86
CA GLY A 124 -3.32 -14.65 -19.76
C GLY A 124 -3.05 -14.48 -21.25
N GLY A 125 -2.19 -13.52 -21.64
CA GLY A 125 -1.94 -13.18 -23.04
C GLY A 125 -2.99 -12.24 -23.64
#